data_AF-A0A6V7K8J0-F1
#
_entry.id   AF-A0A6V7K8J0-F1
#
_cell.length_a   1.000
_cell.length_b   1.000
_cell.length_c   1.000
_cell.angle_alpha   90.00
_cell.angle_beta   90.00
_cell.angle_gamma   90.00
#
_symmetry.space_group_name_H-M   'P 1'
#
loop_
_entity.id
_entity.type
_entity.pdbx_description
1 polymer ?
#
loop_
_entity_poly.entity_id
_entity_poly.type
_entity_poly.pdbx_seq_one_letter_code
_entity_poly.pdbx_strand_id
1 'polypeptide(L)' 'MKWLWELEDILTPSVYLRESLSSDDQVGLIAGRVQESFRIINKFSLRAKVYPYFAYKYQGPPGPYLTK' A
#
# COMPACT_ATOMS: atom_id res chain seq x y z
N MET A 1 3.67 -0.87 -17.59
CA MET A 1 2.91 -0.05 -16.63
C MET A 1 3.35 1.41 -16.54
N LYS A 2 4.50 1.81 -17.13
CA LYS A 2 4.91 3.23 -17.22
C LYS A 2 3.79 4.15 -17.72
N TRP A 3 3.13 3.74 -18.82
CA TRP A 3 2.01 4.47 -19.41
C TRP A 3 0.87 4.77 -18.41
N LEU A 4 0.62 3.91 -17.42
CA LEU A 4 -0.41 4.14 -16.42
C LEU A 4 0.06 5.20 -15.43
N TRP A 5 1.24 5.01 -14.83
CA TRP A 5 1.74 5.89 -13.78
C TRP A 5 1.99 7.33 -14.26
N GLU A 6 2.32 7.52 -15.54
CA GLU A 6 2.48 8.85 -16.13
C GLU A 6 1.16 9.60 -16.32
N LEU A 7 0.02 8.88 -16.34
CA LEU A 7 -1.33 9.45 -16.47
C LEU A 7 -2.02 9.67 -15.11
N GLU A 8 -1.51 9.07 -14.04
CA GLU A 8 -2.11 9.11 -12.71
C GLU A 8 -1.52 10.24 -11.86
N ASP A 9 -2.38 11.03 -11.24
CA ASP A 9 -1.97 12.07 -10.27
C ASP A 9 -1.69 11.50 -8.87
N ILE A 10 -2.21 10.29 -8.58
CA ILE A 10 -2.13 9.65 -7.26
C ILE A 10 -1.88 8.15 -7.43
N LEU A 11 -0.87 7.63 -6.73
CA LEU A 11 -0.68 6.20 -6.55
C LEU A 11 -1.40 5.73 -5.29
N THR A 12 -2.29 4.75 -5.43
CA THR A 12 -3.13 4.22 -4.34
C THR A 12 -2.81 2.77 -3.99
N PRO A 13 -1.66 2.48 -3.36
CA PRO A 13 -1.33 1.11 -2.96
C PRO A 13 -2.31 0.64 -1.88
N SER A 14 -2.99 -0.48 -2.09
CA SER A 14 -3.72 -1.14 -1.00
C SER A 14 -2.72 -1.65 0.04
N VAL A 15 -2.98 -1.41 1.32
CA VAL A 15 -2.15 -1.86 2.45
C VAL A 15 -2.97 -2.65 3.47
N TYR A 16 -3.96 -3.40 2.99
CA TYR A 16 -4.80 -4.21 3.86
C TYR A 16 -3.99 -5.33 4.52
N LEU A 17 -4.06 -5.39 5.84
CA LEU A 17 -3.33 -6.36 6.66
C LEU A 17 -3.99 -7.73 6.61
N ARG A 18 -3.24 -8.79 6.86
CA ARG A 18 -3.75 -10.15 7.03
C ARG A 18 -3.47 -10.59 8.46
N GLU A 19 -4.46 -11.22 9.08
CA GLU A 19 -4.34 -11.69 10.48
C GLU A 19 -3.25 -12.77 10.64
N SER A 20 -3.01 -13.55 9.58
CA SER A 20 -2.00 -14.60 9.56
C SER A 20 -0.54 -14.10 9.56
N LEU A 21 -0.32 -12.78 9.46
CA LEU A 21 1.02 -12.18 9.45
C LEU A 21 1.44 -11.79 10.86
N SER A 22 2.72 -11.98 11.17
CA SER A 22 3.31 -11.42 12.40
C SER A 22 3.24 -9.89 12.40
N SER A 23 3.34 -9.26 13.57
CA SER A 23 3.34 -7.80 13.69
C SER A 23 4.42 -7.14 12.83
N ASP A 24 5.62 -7.74 12.80
CA ASP A 24 6.75 -7.24 12.01
C ASP A 24 6.48 -7.39 10.50
N ASP A 25 5.88 -8.50 10.08
CA ASP A 25 5.49 -8.70 8.68
C ASP A 25 4.36 -7.76 8.25
N GLN A 26 3.43 -7.40 9.15
CA GLN A 26 2.39 -6.42 8.89
C GLN A 26 3.00 -5.03 8.64
N VAL A 27 3.95 -4.62 9.48
CA VAL A 27 4.70 -3.36 9.28
C VAL A 27 5.50 -3.41 7.98
N GLY A 28 6.20 -4.53 7.72
CA GLY A 28 6.96 -4.75 6.50
C GLY A 28 6.10 -4.69 5.23
N LEU A 29 4.89 -5.24 5.26
CA LEU A 29 3.92 -5.18 4.16
C LEU A 29 3.55 -3.74 3.84
N ILE A 30 3.22 -2.94 4.86
CA ILE A 30 2.87 -1.51 4.67
C ILE A 30 4.09 -0.77 4.12
N ALA A 31 5.25 -0.89 4.80
CA ALA A 31 6.47 -0.20 4.45
C ALA A 31 6.91 -0.51 3.01
N GLY A 32 6.95 -1.79 2.63
CA GLY A 32 7.36 -2.22 1.29
C GLY A 32 6.45 -1.67 0.19
N ARG A 33 5.11 -1.68 0.39
CA ARG A 33 4.16 -1.15 -0.61
C ARG A 33 4.25 0.36 -0.77
N VAL A 34 4.48 1.08 0.32
CA VAL A 34 4.69 2.54 0.28
C VAL A 34 6.03 2.89 -0.36
N GLN A 35 7.11 2.20 0.03
CA GLN A 35 8.44 2.38 -0.55
C GLN A 35 8.45 2.10 -2.05
N GLU A 36 7.77 1.05 -2.50
CA GLU A 36 7.66 0.73 -3.93
C GLU A 36 6.92 1.82 -4.71
N SER A 37 5.89 2.42 -4.10
CA SER A 37 5.17 3.55 -4.70
C SER A 37 6.08 4.77 -4.90
N PHE A 38 6.90 5.10 -3.89
CA PHE A 38 7.92 6.15 -4.03
C PHE A 38 9.03 5.78 -5.01
N ARG A 39 9.43 4.50 -5.07
CA ARG A 39 10.41 4.02 -6.05
C ARG A 39 9.91 4.23 -7.47
N ILE A 40 8.62 4.01 -7.74
CA ILE A 40 7.98 4.27 -9.04
C ILE A 40 8.00 5.77 -9.34
N ILE A 41 7.57 6.61 -8.38
CA ILE A 41 7.58 8.08 -8.54
C ILE A 41 8.98 8.58 -8.91
N ASN A 42 9.99 8.18 -8.16
CA ASN A 42 11.37 8.62 -8.37
C ASN A 42 11.96 8.07 -9.69
N LYS A 43 11.67 6.81 -10.03
CA LYS A 43 12.19 6.18 -11.26
C LYS A 43 11.69 6.86 -12.54
N PHE A 44 10.47 7.38 -12.53
CA PHE A 44 9.85 8.01 -13.70
C PHE A 44 9.68 9.53 -13.54
N SER A 45 10.28 10.13 -12.50
CA SER A 45 10.18 11.57 -12.19
C SER A 45 8.74 12.09 -12.17
N LEU A 46 7.82 11.30 -11.62
CA LEU A 46 6.40 11.62 -11.56
C LEU A 46 6.13 12.73 -10.54
N ARG A 47 5.07 13.50 -10.75
CA ARG A 47 4.54 14.46 -9.75
C ARG A 47 3.44 13.87 -8.87
N ALA A 48 3.18 12.57 -9.02
CA ALA A 48 2.10 11.88 -8.32
C ALA A 48 2.32 11.86 -6.80
N LYS A 49 1.22 11.84 -6.04
CA LYS A 49 1.24 11.63 -4.58
C LYS A 49 0.98 10.16 -4.25
N VAL A 50 1.36 9.71 -3.05
CA VAL A 50 1.05 8.36 -2.56
C VAL A 50 -0.02 8.43 -1.48
N TYR A 51 -1.20 7.85 -1.75
CA TYR A 51 -2.29 7.72 -0.77
C TYR A 51 -2.63 6.23 -0.56
N PRO A 52 -2.01 5.58 0.45
CA PRO A 52 -2.27 4.17 0.72
C PRO A 52 -3.73 3.93 1.10
N TYR A 53 -4.34 2.91 0.49
CA TYR A 53 -5.68 2.46 0.85
C TYR A 53 -5.60 1.54 2.06
N PHE A 54 -6.10 2.02 3.19
CA PHE A 54 -6.09 1.33 4.47
C PHE A 54 -7.49 0.83 4.85
N ALA A 55 -7.58 -0.38 5.40
CA ALA A 55 -8.81 -0.96 5.91
C ALA A 55 -8.70 -1.17 7.42
N TYR A 56 -9.80 -0.95 8.13
CA TYR A 56 -9.89 -1.14 9.58
C TYR A 56 -10.14 -2.61 9.99
N LYS A 57 -10.14 -3.54 9.03
CA LYS A 57 -10.28 -4.98 9.24
C LYS A 57 -9.15 -5.73 8.56
N TYR A 58 -8.80 -6.89 9.09
CA TYR A 58 -7.95 -7.83 8.38
C TYR A 58 -8.63 -8.33 7.09
N GLN A 59 -7.83 -8.47 6.03
CA GLN A 59 -8.25 -8.93 4.72
C GLN A 59 -8.69 -10.40 4.78
N GLY A 60 -9.94 -10.65 4.42
CA GLY A 60 -10.53 -12.00 4.34
C GLY A 60 -11.98 -12.02 4.87
N PRO A 61 -12.81 -13.02 4.51
CA PRO A 61 -14.19 -13.10 4.99
C PRO A 61 -14.32 -13.89 6.30
N PRO A 62 -15.11 -13.40 7.28
CA PRO A 62 -15.10 -12.05 7.81
C PRO A 62 -13.94 -11.88 8.80
N GLY A 63 -12.88 -11.15 8.40
CA GLY A 63 -11.73 -10.87 9.25
C GLY A 63 -12.07 -9.93 10.42
N PRO A 64 -11.41 -10.09 11.59
CA PRO A 64 -11.65 -9.23 12.74
C PRO A 64 -11.20 -7.79 12.48
N TYR A 65 -11.65 -6.88 13.35
CA TYR A 65 -11.15 -5.51 13.39
C TYR A 65 -9.67 -5.50 13.74
N LEU A 66 -8.93 -4.51 13.22
CA LEU A 66 -7.54 -4.31 13.62
C LEU A 66 -7.46 -3.96 15.11
N THR A 67 -6.43 -4.47 15.77
CA THR A 67 -6.10 -4.15 17.16
C THR A 67 -5.43 -2.77 17.25
N LYS A 68 -5.59 -2.10 18.40
CA LYS A 68 -4.89 -0.84 18.71
C LYS A 68 -3.43 -1.06 19.07
#